data_AF-A0A7W0FWK4-F1
#
_entry.id   AF-A0A7W0FWK4-F1
#
_cell.length_a   1.000
_cell.length_b   1.000
_cell.length_c   1.000
_cell.angle_alpha   90.00
_cell.angle_beta   90.00
_cell.angle_gamma   90.00
#
_symmetry.space_group_name_H-M   'P 1'
#
loop_
_entity.id
_entity.type
_entity.pdbx_description
1 polymer ?
#
loop_
_entity_poly.entity_id
_entity_poly.type
_entity_poly.pdbx_seq_one_letter_code
_entity_poly.pdbx_strand_id
1 'polypeptide(L)'
;MHSLLSAFVMTQLRSVFEDFEIDAIKIGMLERKEMIEEVAKYIKENRKSTCPVVVDPVMFSKSGGQIICNEVIQSLKDEILPLATILTPNIHEACRLLQISDISSDAEMEKLHLRY
;
A
#
# COMPACT_ATOMS: atom_id res chain seq x y z
N MET A 1 -16.93 -0.85 11.54
CA MET A 1 -15.97 -1.62 10.72
C MET A 1 -15.43 -2.72 11.62
N HIS A 2 -15.49 -3.99 11.22
CA HIS A 2 -14.93 -5.09 12.01
C HIS A 2 -13.53 -5.38 11.46
N SER A 3 -12.51 -5.14 12.29
CA SER A 3 -11.12 -5.36 11.90
C SER A 3 -10.83 -6.86 11.88
N LEU A 4 -10.31 -7.37 10.75
CA LEU A 4 -9.95 -8.79 10.61
C LEU A 4 -8.63 -9.09 11.33
N LEU A 5 -8.52 -10.27 11.94
CA LEU A 5 -7.27 -10.77 12.51
C LEU A 5 -6.24 -11.06 11.39
N SER A 6 -4.96 -10.79 11.68
CA SER A 6 -3.87 -11.01 10.70
C SER A 6 -3.83 -12.46 10.23
N ALA A 7 -3.94 -13.41 11.17
CA ALA A 7 -3.99 -14.84 10.88
C ALA A 7 -5.08 -15.22 9.87
N PHE A 8 -6.24 -14.57 9.91
CA PHE A 8 -7.34 -14.86 8.97
C PHE A 8 -7.02 -14.36 7.55
N VAL A 9 -6.39 -13.19 7.42
CA VAL A 9 -5.92 -12.67 6.13
C VAL A 9 -4.81 -13.57 5.57
N MET A 10 -3.89 -14.02 6.42
CA MET A 10 -2.79 -14.90 6.02
C MET A 10 -3.27 -16.26 5.54
N THR A 11 -4.31 -16.83 6.16
CA THR A 11 -4.91 -18.09 5.67
C THR A 11 -5.48 -17.93 4.25
N GLN A 12 -6.18 -16.81 3.98
CA GLN A 12 -6.70 -16.54 2.64
C GLN A 12 -5.58 -16.33 1.62
N LEU A 13 -4.55 -15.56 1.99
CA LEU A 13 -3.40 -15.29 1.12
C LEU A 13 -2.67 -16.59 0.75
N ARG A 14 -2.46 -17.49 1.72
CA ARG A 14 -1.85 -18.82 1.48
C ARG A 14 -2.67 -19.67 0.52
N SER A 15 -3.98 -19.80 0.78
CA SER A 15 -4.86 -20.58 -0.10
C SER A 15 -4.81 -20.10 -1.55
N VAL A 16 -4.78 -18.78 -1.77
CA VAL A 16 -4.70 -18.22 -3.12
C VAL A 16 -3.36 -18.53 -3.79
N PHE A 17 -2.24 -18.42 -3.08
CA PHE A 17 -0.91 -18.71 -3.63
C PHE A 17 -0.65 -20.20 -3.85
N GLU A 18 -1.32 -21.08 -3.11
CA GLU A 18 -1.25 -22.54 -3.29
C GLU A 18 -2.02 -22.99 -4.53
N ASP A 19 -3.16 -22.35 -4.82
CA ASP A 19 -4.07 -22.77 -5.90
C ASP A 19 -3.78 -22.09 -7.25
N PHE A 20 -3.13 -20.92 -7.26
CA PHE A 20 -2.99 -20.09 -8.46
C PHE A 20 -1.58 -19.58 -8.70
N GLU A 21 -1.18 -19.52 -9.97
CA GLU A 21 -0.05 -18.68 -10.38
C GLU A 21 -0.49 -17.21 -10.40
N ILE A 22 0.16 -16.38 -9.58
CA ILE A 22 -0.21 -14.97 -9.43
C ILE A 22 0.53 -14.12 -10.47
N ASP A 23 -0.24 -13.49 -11.37
CA ASP A 23 0.30 -12.61 -12.41
C ASP A 23 0.54 -11.17 -11.94
N ALA A 24 -0.20 -10.70 -10.93
CA ALA A 24 -0.06 -9.37 -10.36
C ALA A 24 -0.63 -9.31 -8.93
N ILE A 25 -0.11 -8.39 -8.11
CA ILE A 25 -0.60 -8.16 -6.75
C ILE A 25 -1.01 -6.70 -6.62
N LYS A 26 -2.20 -6.44 -6.07
CA LYS A 26 -2.61 -5.11 -5.63
C LYS A 26 -2.71 -5.10 -4.10
N ILE A 27 -2.07 -4.11 -3.47
CA ILE A 27 -2.15 -3.87 -2.04
C ILE A 27 -2.89 -2.56 -1.82
N GLY A 28 -4.01 -2.62 -1.10
CA GLY A 28 -4.78 -1.46 -0.66
C GLY A 28 -4.61 -1.22 0.84
N MET A 29 -5.69 -0.82 1.49
CA MET A 29 -5.70 -0.52 2.93
C MET A 29 -5.30 -1.74 3.78
N LEU A 30 -4.31 -1.54 4.65
CA LEU A 30 -3.92 -2.46 5.72
C LEU A 30 -3.97 -1.70 7.05
N GLU A 31 -4.73 -2.21 8.01
CA GLU A 31 -5.14 -1.44 9.20
C GLU A 31 -4.15 -1.50 10.38
N ARG A 32 -3.21 -2.46 10.36
CA ARG A 32 -2.32 -2.73 11.50
C ARG A 32 -0.92 -3.10 11.04
N LYS A 33 0.05 -2.76 11.87
CA LYS A 33 1.47 -3.04 11.64
C LYS A 33 1.74 -4.53 11.46
N GLU A 34 1.18 -5.38 12.32
CA GLU A 34 1.42 -6.83 12.25
C GLU A 34 0.92 -7.43 10.93
N MET A 35 -0.22 -6.92 10.43
CA MET A 35 -0.75 -7.34 9.14
C MET A 35 0.14 -6.89 7.98
N ILE A 36 0.66 -5.66 8.04
CA ILE A 36 1.60 -5.13 7.06
C ILE A 36 2.87 -6.01 7.00
N GLU A 37 3.47 -6.29 8.15
CA GLU A 37 4.69 -7.09 8.25
C GLU A 37 4.48 -8.51 7.73
N GLU A 38 3.39 -9.19 8.13
CA GLU A 38 3.07 -10.54 7.68
C GLU A 38 2.80 -10.62 6.18
N VAL A 39 2.02 -9.68 5.64
CA VAL A 39 1.69 -9.61 4.21
C VAL A 39 2.95 -9.31 3.39
N ALA A 40 3.74 -8.31 3.80
CA ALA A 40 4.97 -7.93 3.12
C ALA A 40 5.97 -9.08 3.08
N LYS A 41 6.20 -9.75 4.22
CA LYS A 41 7.07 -10.92 4.31
C LYS A 41 6.61 -12.03 3.37
N TYR A 42 5.33 -12.39 3.42
CA TYR A 42 4.81 -13.48 2.60
C TYR A 42 4.91 -13.18 1.11
N ILE A 43 4.57 -11.95 0.68
CA ILE A 43 4.72 -11.53 -0.71
C ILE A 43 6.18 -11.52 -1.14
N LYS A 44 7.12 -11.17 -0.26
CA LYS A 44 8.57 -11.20 -0.55
C LYS A 44 9.12 -12.62 -0.74
N GLU A 45 8.61 -13.57 0.04
CA GLU A 45 9.08 -14.96 0.01
C GLU A 45 8.44 -15.77 -1.13
N ASN A 46 7.21 -15.47 -1.52
CA ASN A 46 6.41 -16.36 -2.38
C ASN A 46 6.08 -15.80 -3.77
N ARG A 47 6.23 -14.49 -4.02
CA ARG A 47 5.95 -13.94 -5.35
C ARG A 47 7.05 -14.29 -6.35
N LYS A 48 6.67 -14.48 -7.61
CA LYS A 48 7.63 -14.49 -8.73
C LYS A 48 8.28 -13.11 -8.84
N SER A 49 9.57 -13.05 -9.16
CA SER A 49 10.28 -11.77 -9.36
C SER A 49 9.70 -10.91 -10.48
N THR A 50 9.00 -11.53 -11.43
CA THR A 50 8.31 -10.87 -12.55
C THR A 50 6.88 -10.42 -12.21
N CYS A 51 6.34 -10.80 -11.05
CA CYS A 51 4.99 -10.41 -10.64
C CYS A 51 4.98 -8.94 -10.16
N PRO A 52 4.38 -8.01 -10.91
CA PRO A 52 4.28 -6.62 -10.49
C PRO A 52 3.43 -6.47 -9.22
N VAL A 53 3.79 -5.48 -8.41
CA VAL A 53 3.05 -5.09 -7.21
C VAL A 53 2.57 -3.65 -7.36
N VAL A 54 1.25 -3.47 -7.39
CA VAL A 54 0.61 -2.15 -7.36
C VAL A 54 0.26 -1.82 -5.91
N VAL A 55 0.77 -0.71 -5.41
CA VAL A 55 0.48 -0.24 -4.05
C VAL A 55 -0.39 1.01 -4.12
N ASP A 56 -1.56 0.91 -3.51
CA ASP A 56 -2.48 2.00 -3.20
C ASP A 56 -2.25 2.35 -1.72
N PRO A 57 -1.44 3.39 -1.42
CA PRO A 57 -0.94 3.65 -0.08
C PRO A 57 -2.02 4.37 0.75
N VAL A 58 -3.14 3.69 0.98
CA VAL A 58 -4.34 4.20 1.65
C VAL A 58 -3.99 4.66 3.06
N MET A 59 -3.67 5.94 3.19
CA MET A 59 -3.28 6.59 4.44
C MET A 59 -4.21 7.77 4.78
N PHE A 60 -4.74 8.42 3.74
CA PHE A 60 -5.61 9.59 3.84
C PHE A 60 -6.84 9.42 2.97
N SER A 61 -7.97 9.97 3.41
CA SER A 61 -9.17 10.02 2.57
C SER A 61 -8.96 10.94 1.38
N LYS A 62 -9.83 10.83 0.38
CA LYS A 62 -9.89 11.80 -0.74
C LYS A 62 -10.10 13.25 -0.30
N SER A 63 -10.54 13.46 0.94
CA SER A 63 -10.75 14.78 1.54
C SER A 63 -9.63 15.19 2.52
N GLY A 64 -8.54 14.42 2.59
CA GLY A 64 -7.35 14.74 3.38
C GLY A 64 -7.39 14.32 4.85
N GLY A 65 -8.42 13.59 5.30
CA GLY A 65 -8.48 13.06 6.67
C GLY A 65 -7.60 11.82 6.82
N GLN A 66 -6.69 11.80 7.78
CA GLN A 66 -5.87 10.62 8.09
C GLN A 66 -6.76 9.44 8.53
N ILE A 67 -6.58 8.27 7.91
CA ILE A 67 -7.42 7.08 8.15
C ILE A 67 -6.71 6.05 9.05
N ILE A 68 -5.38 5.97 8.99
CA ILE A 68 -4.57 5.04 9.79
C ILE A 68 -3.54 5.79 10.63
N CYS A 69 -3.11 5.23 11.77
CA CYS A 69 -2.15 5.90 12.65
C CYS A 69 -0.73 5.93 12.07
N ASN A 70 0.12 6.80 12.63
CA ASN A 70 1.49 7.02 12.13
C ASN A 70 2.37 5.76 12.21
N GLU A 71 2.13 4.85 13.16
CA GLU A 71 2.86 3.59 13.25
C GLU A 71 2.58 2.67 12.05
N VAL A 72 1.32 2.59 11.63
CA VAL A 72 0.91 1.81 10.46
C VAL A 72 1.45 2.45 9.18
N ILE A 73 1.44 3.79 9.10
CA ILE A 73 2.07 4.52 7.99
C ILE A 73 3.56 4.20 7.90
N GLN A 74 4.27 4.18 9.03
CA GLN A 74 5.70 3.87 9.04
C GLN A 74 5.95 2.45 8.56
N SER A 75 5.17 1.49 9.05
CA SER A 75 5.26 0.08 8.62
C SER A 75 4.97 -0.08 7.12
N LEU A 76 3.98 0.65 6.59
CA LEU A 76 3.68 0.67 5.15
C LEU A 76 4.90 1.16 4.35
N LYS A 77 5.55 2.23 4.81
CA LYS A 77 6.74 2.81 4.16
C LYS A 77 7.94 1.88 4.19
N ASP A 78 8.15 1.19 5.30
CA ASP A 78 9.34 0.35 5.50
C ASP A 78 9.20 -1.03 4.86
N GLU A 79 7.98 -1.60 4.83
CA GLU A 79 7.76 -2.99 4.43
C GLU A 79 7.06 -3.14 3.07
N ILE A 80 6.08 -2.29 2.76
CA ILE A 80 5.22 -2.47 1.57
C ILE A 80 5.72 -1.62 0.39
N LEU A 81 6.07 -0.36 0.61
CA LEU A 81 6.56 0.51 -0.46
C LEU A 81 7.78 -0.06 -1.20
N PRO A 82 8.76 -0.73 -0.55
CA PRO A 82 9.89 -1.34 -1.25
C PRO A 82 9.49 -2.49 -2.20
N LEU A 83 8.29 -3.05 -2.07
CA LEU A 83 7.78 -4.08 -2.96
C LEU A 83 7.14 -3.50 -4.22
N ALA A 84 6.79 -2.22 -4.19
CA ALA A 84 5.96 -1.59 -5.21
C ALA A 84 6.69 -1.49 -6.57
N THR A 85 6.03 -1.99 -7.61
CA THR A 85 6.35 -1.68 -9.00
C THR A 85 5.70 -0.37 -9.42
N ILE A 86 4.48 -0.11 -8.94
CA ILE A 86 3.72 1.12 -9.19
C ILE A 86 3.09 1.58 -7.88
N LEU A 87 3.19 2.87 -7.58
CA LEU A 87 2.45 3.54 -6.51
C LEU A 87 1.25 4.30 -7.10
N THR A 88 0.12 4.29 -6.38
CA THR A 88 -1.13 4.96 -6.80
C THR A 88 -1.69 5.91 -5.73
N PRO A 89 -0.89 6.85 -5.17
CA PRO A 89 -1.36 7.76 -4.13
C PRO A 89 -2.34 8.80 -4.69
N ASN A 90 -3.26 9.24 -3.85
CA ASN A 90 -3.93 10.53 -4.04
C ASN A 90 -3.00 11.70 -3.67
N ILE A 91 -3.44 12.94 -3.90
CA ILE A 91 -2.63 14.14 -3.65
C ILE A 91 -2.16 14.27 -2.19
N HIS A 92 -3.03 13.95 -1.22
CA HIS A 92 -2.71 14.06 0.21
C HIS A 92 -1.69 12.99 0.63
N GLU A 93 -1.84 11.78 0.09
CA GLU A 93 -0.89 10.69 0.29
C GLU A 93 0.46 11.01 -0.36
N ALA A 94 0.45 11.57 -1.57
CA ALA A 94 1.66 11.98 -2.26
C ALA A 94 2.40 13.07 -1.47
N CYS A 95 1.70 14.10 -0.98
CA CYS A 95 2.26 15.13 -0.11
C CYS A 95 2.93 14.51 1.13
N ARG A 96 2.26 13.54 1.77
CA ARG A 96 2.80 12.85 2.93
C ARG A 96 4.04 12.01 2.61
N LEU A 97 4.06 11.31 1.48
CA LEU A 97 5.19 10.48 1.05
C LEU A 97 6.41 11.34 0.71
N LEU A 98 6.19 12.45 0.02
CA LEU A 98 7.22 13.39 -0.43
C LEU A 98 7.65 14.40 0.64
N GLN A 99 6.94 14.45 1.78
CA GLN A 99 7.17 15.41 2.86
C GLN A 99 7.04 16.87 2.40
N ILE A 100 6.05 17.14 1.54
CA ILE A 100 5.70 18.49 1.06
C ILE A 100 4.36 18.93 1.65
N SER A 101 4.23 20.23 1.87
CA SER A 101 3.08 20.82 2.59
C SER A 101 1.81 20.85 1.75
N ASP A 102 1.94 21.11 0.46
CA ASP A 102 0.85 21.17 -0.49
C ASP A 102 1.35 21.00 -1.93
N ILE A 103 0.48 20.57 -2.81
CA ILE A 103 0.69 20.58 -4.27
C ILE A 103 -0.39 21.50 -4.82
N SER A 104 0.01 22.73 -5.14
CA SER A 104 -0.93 23.84 -5.36
C SER A 104 -1.12 24.20 -6.83
N SER A 105 -0.41 23.52 -7.73
CA SER A 105 -0.48 23.78 -9.17
C SER A 105 -0.56 22.50 -9.99
N ASP A 106 -1.29 22.59 -11.11
CA ASP A 106 -1.38 21.51 -12.10
C ASP A 106 0.00 21.12 -12.64
N ALA A 107 0.92 22.08 -12.75
CA ALA A 107 2.30 21.83 -13.17
C ALA A 107 3.08 20.97 -12.16
N GLU A 108 2.83 21.12 -10.85
CA GLU A 108 3.42 20.27 -9.82
C GLU A 108 2.78 18.87 -9.81
N MET A 109 1.46 18.77 -10.03
CA MET A 109 0.78 17.49 -10.19
C MET A 109 1.28 16.71 -11.41
N GLU A 110 1.46 17.40 -12.54
CA GLU A 110 1.95 16.82 -13.80
C GLU A 110 3.39 16.33 -13.65
N LYS A 111 4.26 17.10 -12.99
CA LYS A 111 5.63 16.71 -12.67
C LYS A 111 5.71 15.44 -11.79
N LEU A 112 4.72 15.26 -10.92
CA LEU A 112 4.61 14.10 -10.02
C LEU A 112 3.79 12.95 -10.62
N HIS A 113 3.32 13.09 -11.88
CA HIS A 113 2.44 12.14 -12.56
C HIS A 113 1.16 11.80 -11.77
N LEU A 114 0.68 12.74 -10.96
CA LEU A 114 -0.56 12.60 -10.20
C LEU A 114 -1.74 13.02 -11.08
N ARG A 115 -2.85 12.29 -10.99
CA ARG A 115 -4.11 12.63 -11.68
C ARG A 115 -5.27 12.54 -10.68
N TYR A 116 -6.17 13.51 -10.74
CA TYR A 116 -7.42 13.54 -9.99
C TYR A 116 -8.48 12.63 -10.62
#